data_AF-A0A401MFP5-F1
#
_entry.id   AF-A0A401MFP5-F1
#
_cell.length_a   1.000
_cell.length_b   1.000
_cell.length_c   1.000
_cell.angle_alpha   90.00
_cell.angle_beta   90.00
_cell.angle_gamma   90.00
#
_symmetry.space_group_name_H-M   'P 1'
#
loop_
_entity.id
_entity.type
_entity.pdbx_description
1 polymer ?
#
loop_
_entity_poly.entity_id
_entity_poly.type
_entity_poly.pdbx_seq_one_letter_code
_entity_poly.pdbx_strand_id
1 'polypeptide(L)'
;MIPSIHKRGSETIGLIRYFYGPGTEEEHIDPHLVAAFDPLTPDPGRDPKATYEQLQRLLDQPVNALPASKRPEEHVWHLSVRAASEDPILSDEDWAAIARRMVAATGIAPDGDEQACRWAAVRHADDHIHIIATLVRDDGRRPRRHNEARRAQAECRRIEVDCGLRRVAPGDGTAAKRPTSAELHKAEREGREQPAREELRETVRRAVAGATSEEEFFDRLASAGLLIRKRVAPSGDLLGYKVALPDNRNGEKEPVFYAGSTLSPDLSLPRIRKRWSGDSDAASRSDSAPSAGSSGPEPTGPAPTGPAAARRSAATAAWQALLIIDHGDDGQAAAHIAAAGEVLDALAKTSAAHTRTELREAAFAFERATRSHIKAERGHDRALRHAARDLVYSGPALGRGEDGATTAMVIDMAFFLVTAAAHWHAKKGHAQQAAAAQEAAEHLRAAYRAAADVPLGVLYQRGRGLSRTLRQRQTVRLRQAVPELADQILAEPGWHALAATLADAESAGHDPTELLTEATARRELDTAGSISDVLAWRLRRMADLPADAARMPEHTPAAAKDGSTVRRSPSRHDGPRNAR
;
A
#
# COMPACT_ATOMS: atom_id res chain seq x y z
N MET A 1 -15.04 -17.02 0.06
CA MET A 1 -16.05 -17.15 -1.03
C MET A 1 -16.40 -15.79 -1.66
N ILE A 2 -16.48 -15.67 -2.99
CA ILE A 2 -16.75 -14.42 -3.70
C ILE A 2 -17.93 -14.58 -4.69
N PRO A 3 -18.99 -13.75 -4.59
CA PRO A 3 -20.06 -13.71 -5.59
C PRO A 3 -19.78 -12.65 -6.67
N SER A 4 -20.12 -12.96 -7.93
CA SER A 4 -20.11 -11.99 -9.03
C SER A 4 -21.40 -12.08 -9.82
N ILE A 5 -22.17 -10.98 -9.82
CA ILE A 5 -23.38 -10.81 -10.63
C ILE A 5 -22.97 -10.20 -11.96
N HIS A 6 -23.28 -10.91 -13.04
CA HIS A 6 -22.86 -10.53 -14.39
C HIS A 6 -23.87 -9.59 -15.04
N LYS A 7 -23.47 -8.98 -16.17
CA LYS A 7 -24.40 -8.19 -16.99
C LYS A 7 -25.55 -9.09 -17.44
N ARG A 8 -26.76 -8.52 -17.46
CA ARG A 8 -27.95 -9.26 -17.88
C ARG A 8 -27.87 -9.58 -19.36
N GLY A 9 -28.48 -10.70 -19.73
CA GLY A 9 -28.56 -11.17 -21.11
C GLY A 9 -29.99 -11.21 -21.63
N SER A 10 -30.11 -11.34 -22.95
CA SER A 10 -31.37 -11.53 -23.67
C SER A 10 -31.58 -12.98 -24.14
N GLU A 11 -30.60 -13.87 -23.93
CA GLU A 11 -30.61 -15.23 -24.47
C GLU A 11 -30.26 -16.28 -23.41
N THR A 12 -31.25 -16.98 -22.89
CA THR A 12 -31.07 -18.04 -21.88
C THR A 12 -30.20 -19.18 -22.39
N ILE A 13 -30.39 -19.59 -23.66
CA ILE A 13 -29.65 -20.71 -24.26
C ILE A 13 -28.15 -20.45 -24.39
N GLY A 14 -27.75 -19.21 -24.69
CA GLY A 14 -26.35 -18.84 -24.81
C GLY A 14 -25.62 -19.03 -23.49
N LEU A 15 -26.27 -18.67 -22.38
CA LEU A 15 -25.72 -18.84 -21.04
C LEU A 15 -25.69 -20.31 -20.59
N ILE A 16 -26.73 -21.10 -20.90
CA ILE A 16 -26.72 -22.56 -20.64
C ILE A 16 -25.56 -23.22 -21.39
N ARG A 17 -25.39 -22.92 -22.68
CA ARG A 17 -24.28 -23.46 -23.48
C ARG A 17 -22.92 -23.05 -22.93
N TYR A 18 -22.81 -21.85 -22.37
CA TYR A 18 -21.61 -21.44 -21.67
C TYR A 18 -21.36 -22.33 -20.44
N PHE A 19 -22.35 -22.57 -19.57
CA PHE A 19 -22.17 -23.38 -18.35
C PHE A 19 -21.77 -24.84 -18.63
N TYR A 20 -22.31 -25.45 -19.69
CA TYR A 20 -22.01 -26.85 -20.04
C TYR A 20 -20.96 -27.01 -21.15
N GLY A 21 -20.52 -25.91 -21.75
CA GLY A 21 -19.43 -25.90 -22.73
C GLY A 21 -18.08 -26.07 -22.05
N PRO A 22 -16.97 -26.15 -22.81
CA PRO A 22 -15.62 -26.30 -22.27
C PRO A 22 -15.12 -25.08 -21.46
N GLY A 23 -15.95 -24.05 -21.27
CA GLY A 23 -15.54 -22.73 -20.82
C GLY A 23 -14.88 -21.92 -21.94
N THR A 24 -14.86 -20.60 -21.80
CA THR A 24 -13.99 -19.73 -22.62
C THR A 24 -12.71 -19.38 -21.87
N GLU A 25 -12.77 -19.34 -20.54
CA GLU A 25 -11.69 -19.14 -19.58
C GLU A 25 -12.17 -19.79 -18.26
N GLU A 26 -11.33 -20.63 -17.65
CA GLU A 26 -11.64 -21.65 -16.64
C GLU A 26 -12.25 -22.94 -17.21
N GLU A 27 -11.56 -24.07 -16.98
CA GLU A 27 -11.95 -25.36 -17.53
C GLU A 27 -13.20 -25.89 -16.84
N HIS A 28 -14.26 -26.07 -17.61
CA HIS A 28 -15.46 -26.76 -17.18
C HIS A 28 -15.20 -28.26 -17.32
N ILE A 29 -14.82 -28.93 -16.23
CA ILE A 29 -14.36 -30.32 -16.26
C ILE A 29 -15.54 -31.29 -16.11
N ASP A 30 -16.50 -30.95 -15.26
CA ASP A 30 -17.64 -31.82 -14.93
C ASP A 30 -18.93 -31.00 -14.75
N PRO A 31 -19.48 -30.41 -15.83
CA PRO A 31 -20.67 -29.57 -15.73
C PRO A 31 -21.93 -30.41 -15.43
N HIS A 32 -22.59 -30.14 -14.31
CA HIS A 32 -23.84 -30.79 -13.89
C HIS A 32 -24.70 -29.88 -12.99
N LEU A 33 -25.99 -30.17 -12.89
CA LEU A 33 -26.90 -29.46 -11.98
C LEU A 33 -26.68 -29.90 -10.53
N VAL A 34 -26.56 -28.91 -9.63
CA VAL A 34 -26.55 -29.15 -8.17
C VAL A 34 -27.86 -28.71 -7.52
N ALA A 35 -28.57 -27.74 -8.10
CA ALA A 35 -29.90 -27.32 -7.64
C ALA A 35 -30.68 -26.60 -8.73
N ALA A 36 -32.00 -26.58 -8.61
CA ALA A 36 -32.89 -25.82 -9.48
C ALA A 36 -34.17 -25.40 -8.75
N PHE A 37 -35.01 -24.62 -9.43
CA PHE A 37 -36.34 -24.21 -8.95
C PHE A 37 -37.27 -25.40 -8.70
N ASP A 38 -37.11 -26.49 -9.44
CA ASP A 38 -37.84 -27.75 -9.30
C ASP A 38 -36.83 -28.90 -9.14
N PRO A 39 -36.91 -29.73 -8.08
CA PRO A 39 -36.07 -30.92 -7.90
C PRO A 39 -36.11 -31.92 -9.07
N LEU A 40 -37.15 -31.88 -9.92
CA LEU A 40 -37.30 -32.73 -11.10
C LEU A 40 -36.76 -32.09 -12.38
N THR A 41 -36.07 -30.95 -12.28
CA THR A 41 -35.45 -30.31 -13.45
C THR A 41 -34.41 -31.25 -14.08
N PRO A 42 -34.53 -31.60 -15.37
CA PRO A 42 -33.60 -32.51 -16.03
C PRO A 42 -32.22 -31.86 -16.18
N ASP A 43 -31.16 -32.62 -15.93
CA ASP A 43 -29.76 -32.19 -16.00
C ASP A 43 -29.11 -32.63 -17.32
N PRO A 44 -28.84 -31.71 -18.28
CA PRO A 44 -28.15 -32.03 -19.51
C PRO A 44 -26.72 -32.58 -19.34
N GLY A 45 -26.08 -32.37 -18.18
CA GLY A 45 -24.74 -32.86 -17.87
C GLY A 45 -24.70 -34.32 -17.39
N ARG A 46 -25.82 -34.84 -16.87
CA ARG A 46 -25.90 -36.20 -16.28
C ARG A 46 -26.95 -37.09 -16.92
N ASP A 47 -28.02 -36.52 -17.48
CA ASP A 47 -29.04 -37.24 -18.23
C ASP A 47 -28.81 -37.08 -19.74
N PRO A 48 -28.40 -38.16 -20.45
CA PRO A 48 -28.14 -38.11 -21.89
C PRO A 48 -29.38 -37.81 -22.74
N LYS A 49 -30.60 -37.87 -22.16
CA LYS A 49 -31.86 -37.51 -22.85
C LYS A 49 -32.26 -36.06 -22.62
N ALA A 50 -31.63 -35.38 -21.65
CA ALA A 50 -31.88 -33.99 -21.35
C ALA A 50 -31.15 -33.08 -22.35
N THR A 51 -31.81 -32.01 -22.82
CA THR A 51 -31.19 -31.04 -23.74
C THR A 51 -31.12 -29.64 -23.16
N TYR A 52 -30.18 -28.83 -23.65
CA TYR A 52 -30.07 -27.42 -23.25
C TYR A 52 -31.36 -26.65 -23.55
N GLU A 53 -32.03 -26.94 -24.67
CA GLU A 53 -33.31 -26.35 -25.07
C GLU A 53 -34.48 -26.80 -24.18
N GLN A 54 -34.42 -27.99 -23.56
CA GLN A 54 -35.41 -28.39 -22.54
C GLN A 54 -35.25 -27.55 -21.28
N LEU A 55 -34.02 -27.42 -20.76
CA LEU A 55 -33.75 -26.57 -19.60
C LEU A 55 -34.11 -25.11 -19.88
N GLN A 56 -33.78 -24.59 -21.05
CA GLN A 56 -34.19 -23.26 -21.48
C GLN A 56 -35.72 -23.09 -21.43
N ARG A 57 -36.48 -24.01 -22.04
CA ARG A 57 -37.94 -23.92 -22.06
C ARG A 57 -38.54 -23.87 -20.67
N LEU A 58 -38.00 -24.64 -19.73
CA LEU A 58 -38.42 -24.63 -18.33
C LEU A 58 -38.13 -23.29 -17.66
N LEU A 59 -36.93 -22.73 -17.84
CA LEU A 59 -36.53 -21.44 -17.27
C LEU A 59 -37.32 -20.26 -17.89
N ASP A 60 -37.54 -20.27 -19.21
CA ASP A 60 -38.20 -19.19 -19.95
C ASP A 60 -39.73 -19.24 -19.89
N GLN A 61 -40.33 -20.29 -19.30
CA GLN A 61 -41.79 -20.46 -19.26
C GLN A 61 -42.52 -19.21 -18.71
N PRO A 62 -42.11 -18.57 -17.59
CA PRO A 62 -42.78 -17.38 -17.08
C PRO A 62 -42.63 -16.18 -18.02
N VAL A 63 -41.47 -16.03 -18.66
CA VAL A 63 -41.20 -14.99 -19.65
C VAL A 63 -42.11 -15.16 -20.87
N ASN A 64 -42.27 -16.41 -21.33
CA ASN A 64 -43.07 -16.74 -22.50
C ASN A 64 -44.58 -16.65 -22.24
N ALA A 65 -45.02 -16.79 -21.00
CA ALA A 65 -46.41 -16.57 -20.59
C ALA A 65 -46.83 -15.08 -20.68
N LEU A 66 -45.88 -14.15 -20.69
CA LEU A 66 -46.16 -12.74 -20.91
C LEU A 66 -46.42 -12.43 -22.40
N PRO A 67 -47.31 -11.47 -22.71
CA PRO A 67 -47.42 -10.89 -24.06
C PRO A 67 -46.06 -10.39 -24.53
N ALA A 68 -45.74 -10.58 -25.82
CA ALA A 68 -44.44 -10.20 -26.39
C ALA A 68 -44.04 -8.73 -26.07
N SER A 69 -45.00 -7.81 -26.08
CA SER A 69 -44.79 -6.38 -25.74
C SER A 69 -44.46 -6.11 -24.27
N LYS A 70 -44.68 -7.06 -23.37
CA LYS A 70 -44.37 -6.96 -21.94
C LYS A 70 -43.14 -7.75 -21.54
N ARG A 71 -42.52 -8.48 -22.47
CA ARG A 71 -41.33 -9.28 -22.18
C ARG A 71 -40.12 -8.37 -21.93
N PRO A 72 -39.27 -8.71 -20.96
CA PRO A 72 -38.00 -8.01 -20.77
C PRO A 72 -37.09 -8.20 -21.99
N GLU A 73 -36.45 -7.14 -22.47
CA GLU A 73 -35.35 -7.29 -23.42
C GLU A 73 -34.21 -8.11 -22.79
N GLU A 74 -33.76 -7.70 -21.60
CA GLU A 74 -32.78 -8.44 -20.79
C GLU A 74 -33.49 -9.20 -19.66
N HIS A 75 -33.88 -10.46 -19.91
CA HIS A 75 -34.55 -11.32 -18.93
C HIS A 75 -33.61 -12.28 -18.21
N VAL A 76 -32.38 -12.48 -18.69
CA VAL A 76 -31.45 -13.46 -18.12
C VAL A 76 -30.63 -12.83 -17.01
N TRP A 77 -30.61 -13.47 -15.85
CA TRP A 77 -29.77 -13.14 -14.71
C TRP A 77 -28.74 -14.23 -14.48
N HIS A 78 -27.52 -13.82 -14.15
CA HIS A 78 -26.38 -14.70 -13.96
C HIS A 78 -25.59 -14.28 -12.72
N LEU A 79 -25.41 -15.24 -11.81
CA LEU A 79 -24.54 -15.13 -10.66
C LEU A 79 -23.51 -16.26 -10.70
N SER A 80 -22.26 -15.93 -10.47
CA SER A 80 -21.21 -16.91 -10.17
C SER A 80 -20.82 -16.82 -8.70
N VAL A 81 -20.52 -17.96 -8.07
CA VAL A 81 -20.07 -18.04 -6.68
C VAL A 81 -18.86 -18.94 -6.61
N ARG A 82 -17.74 -18.42 -6.08
CA ARG A 82 -16.46 -19.13 -6.02
C ARG A 82 -15.89 -19.19 -4.60
N ALA A 83 -15.43 -20.35 -4.17
CA ALA A 83 -14.61 -20.58 -2.98
C ALA A 83 -13.13 -20.28 -3.27
N ALA A 84 -12.33 -19.97 -2.26
CA ALA A 84 -10.89 -19.78 -2.49
C ALA A 84 -10.23 -21.13 -2.85
N SER A 85 -9.12 -21.11 -3.58
CA SER A 85 -8.36 -22.32 -3.93
C SER A 85 -7.85 -23.08 -2.69
N GLU A 86 -7.68 -22.40 -1.57
CA GLU A 86 -7.24 -22.99 -0.30
C GLU A 86 -8.40 -23.45 0.59
N ASP A 87 -9.66 -23.18 0.20
CA ASP A 87 -10.84 -23.65 0.92
C ASP A 87 -11.04 -25.17 0.69
N PRO A 88 -11.71 -25.88 1.61
CA PRO A 88 -12.09 -27.27 1.38
C PRO A 88 -13.00 -27.40 0.16
N ILE A 89 -12.84 -28.49 -0.60
CA ILE A 89 -13.75 -28.83 -1.69
C ILE A 89 -15.12 -29.12 -1.09
N LEU A 90 -16.14 -28.43 -1.61
CA LEU A 90 -17.52 -28.55 -1.18
C LEU A 90 -18.23 -29.68 -1.94
N SER A 91 -19.17 -30.35 -1.27
CA SER A 91 -20.02 -31.36 -1.91
C SER A 91 -21.09 -30.70 -2.80
N ASP A 92 -21.74 -31.48 -3.66
CA ASP A 92 -22.87 -30.99 -4.45
C ASP A 92 -24.04 -30.55 -3.55
N GLU A 93 -24.21 -31.21 -2.40
CA GLU A 93 -25.22 -30.86 -1.39
C GLU A 93 -24.93 -29.48 -0.77
N ASP A 94 -23.66 -29.21 -0.45
CA ASP A 94 -23.21 -27.90 0.04
C ASP A 94 -23.42 -26.82 -1.02
N TRP A 95 -23.00 -27.08 -2.25
CA TRP A 95 -23.20 -26.15 -3.37
C TRP A 95 -24.68 -25.89 -3.66
N ALA A 96 -25.53 -26.91 -3.56
CA ALA A 96 -26.98 -26.79 -3.67
C ALA A 96 -27.57 -25.91 -2.57
N ALA A 97 -27.12 -26.08 -1.32
CA ALA A 97 -27.53 -25.26 -0.19
C ALA A 97 -27.08 -23.81 -0.36
N ILE A 98 -25.85 -23.58 -0.81
CA ILE A 98 -25.31 -22.26 -1.16
C ILE A 98 -26.15 -21.62 -2.25
N ALA A 99 -26.46 -22.33 -3.35
CA ALA A 99 -27.24 -21.80 -4.44
C ALA A 99 -28.62 -21.29 -3.97
N ARG A 100 -29.33 -22.09 -3.16
CA ARG A 100 -30.62 -21.72 -2.54
C ARG A 100 -30.50 -20.45 -1.68
N ARG A 101 -29.49 -20.38 -0.81
CA ARG A 101 -29.23 -19.19 0.01
C ARG A 101 -28.98 -17.95 -0.85
N MET A 102 -28.25 -18.10 -1.95
CA MET A 102 -27.90 -16.98 -2.83
C MET A 102 -29.11 -16.45 -3.62
N VAL A 103 -29.98 -17.32 -4.15
CA VAL A 103 -31.20 -16.87 -4.85
C VAL A 103 -32.21 -16.25 -3.90
N ALA A 104 -32.31 -16.73 -2.66
CA ALA A 104 -33.12 -16.12 -1.61
C ALA A 104 -32.56 -14.75 -1.20
N ALA A 105 -31.26 -14.70 -0.90
CA ALA A 105 -30.57 -13.48 -0.49
C ALA A 105 -30.58 -12.40 -1.58
N THR A 106 -30.63 -12.75 -2.86
CA THR A 106 -30.71 -11.77 -3.97
C THR A 106 -32.14 -11.39 -4.33
N GLY A 107 -33.14 -12.09 -3.81
CA GLY A 107 -34.57 -11.85 -4.08
C GLY A 107 -35.07 -12.45 -5.40
N ILE A 108 -34.29 -13.36 -5.98
CA ILE A 108 -34.68 -14.15 -7.16
C ILE A 108 -35.74 -15.20 -6.76
N ALA A 109 -35.44 -15.96 -5.70
CA ALA A 109 -36.35 -16.94 -5.13
C ALA A 109 -36.30 -16.90 -3.59
N PRO A 110 -37.01 -15.95 -2.95
CA PRO A 110 -37.12 -15.89 -1.49
C PRO A 110 -37.71 -17.18 -0.91
N ASP A 111 -37.29 -17.54 0.30
CA ASP A 111 -37.81 -18.73 0.99
C ASP A 111 -39.34 -18.66 1.17
N GLY A 112 -40.03 -19.75 0.83
CA GLY A 112 -41.50 -19.85 0.91
C GLY A 112 -42.27 -19.14 -0.21
N ASP A 113 -41.58 -18.57 -1.21
CA ASP A 113 -42.22 -17.92 -2.35
C ASP A 113 -42.43 -18.88 -3.53
N GLU A 114 -43.59 -19.54 -3.56
CA GLU A 114 -43.95 -20.48 -4.62
C GLU A 114 -44.12 -19.82 -6.01
N GLN A 115 -44.20 -18.49 -6.07
CA GLN A 115 -44.30 -17.72 -7.32
C GLN A 115 -42.96 -17.06 -7.69
N ALA A 116 -41.85 -17.53 -7.14
CA ALA A 116 -40.51 -17.02 -7.39
C ALA A 116 -40.09 -17.07 -8.88
N CYS A 117 -38.95 -16.44 -9.19
CA CYS A 117 -38.31 -16.65 -10.49
C CYS A 117 -37.78 -18.08 -10.61
N ARG A 118 -37.80 -18.62 -11.82
CA ARG A 118 -37.18 -19.91 -12.12
C ARG A 118 -35.68 -19.75 -12.26
N TRP A 119 -34.93 -20.69 -11.72
CA TRP A 119 -33.48 -20.66 -11.63
C TRP A 119 -32.87 -22.06 -11.66
N ALA A 120 -31.61 -22.15 -12.07
CA ALA A 120 -30.82 -23.38 -12.02
C ALA A 120 -29.38 -23.06 -11.64
N ALA A 121 -28.73 -23.94 -10.88
CA ALA A 121 -27.34 -23.86 -10.48
C ALA A 121 -26.55 -25.03 -11.06
N VAL A 122 -25.51 -24.70 -11.83
CA VAL A 122 -24.58 -25.63 -12.46
C VAL A 122 -23.25 -25.55 -11.74
N ARG A 123 -22.75 -26.68 -11.26
CA ARG A 123 -21.35 -26.86 -10.85
C ARG A 123 -20.58 -27.39 -12.04
N HIS A 124 -19.39 -26.84 -12.28
CA HIS A 124 -18.56 -27.30 -13.40
C HIS A 124 -17.06 -27.38 -13.05
N ALA A 125 -16.68 -26.93 -11.85
CA ALA A 125 -15.37 -27.15 -11.23
C ALA A 125 -15.53 -27.34 -9.71
N ASP A 126 -14.43 -27.64 -9.01
CA ASP A 126 -14.45 -27.89 -7.57
C ASP A 126 -14.74 -26.66 -6.72
N ASP A 127 -14.30 -25.50 -7.20
CA ASP A 127 -14.27 -24.28 -6.42
C ASP A 127 -15.43 -23.32 -6.76
N HIS A 128 -16.29 -23.60 -7.75
CA HIS A 128 -17.35 -22.66 -8.11
C HIS A 128 -18.58 -23.23 -8.83
N ILE A 129 -19.66 -22.46 -8.74
CA ILE A 129 -20.93 -22.69 -9.43
C ILE A 129 -21.38 -21.45 -10.21
N HIS A 130 -22.21 -21.68 -11.22
CA HIS A 130 -23.00 -20.65 -11.88
C HIS A 130 -24.49 -20.85 -11.67
N ILE A 131 -25.19 -19.76 -11.40
CA ILE A 131 -26.62 -19.70 -11.19
C ILE A 131 -27.23 -18.84 -12.30
N ILE A 132 -28.15 -19.42 -13.07
CA ILE A 132 -28.98 -18.73 -14.05
C ILE A 132 -30.39 -18.57 -13.49
N ALA A 133 -31.03 -17.44 -13.77
CA ALA A 133 -32.46 -17.25 -13.51
C ALA A 133 -33.11 -16.38 -14.60
N THR A 134 -34.42 -16.53 -14.77
CA THR A 134 -35.21 -15.62 -15.60
C THR A 134 -35.90 -14.58 -14.74
N LEU A 135 -35.82 -13.31 -15.13
CA LEU A 135 -36.28 -12.16 -14.34
C LEU A 135 -37.77 -11.88 -14.49
N VAL A 136 -38.56 -12.95 -14.59
CA VAL A 136 -40.01 -12.96 -14.59
C VAL A 136 -40.44 -14.08 -13.64
N ARG A 137 -41.26 -13.73 -12.67
CA ARG A 137 -41.87 -14.63 -11.70
C ARG A 137 -43.01 -15.42 -12.34
N ASP A 138 -43.42 -16.54 -11.76
CA ASP A 138 -44.60 -17.29 -12.25
C ASP A 138 -45.89 -16.44 -12.20
N ASP A 139 -45.94 -15.41 -11.35
CA ASP A 139 -47.03 -14.43 -11.28
C ASP A 139 -46.92 -13.28 -12.31
N GLY A 140 -45.91 -13.32 -13.19
CA GLY A 140 -45.66 -12.32 -14.21
C GLY A 140 -44.98 -11.03 -13.73
N ARG A 141 -44.74 -10.85 -12.42
CA ARG A 141 -44.03 -9.68 -11.88
C ARG A 141 -42.52 -9.83 -11.98
N ARG A 142 -41.81 -8.73 -11.66
CA ARG A 142 -40.35 -8.70 -11.55
C ARG A 142 -39.90 -9.06 -10.13
N PRO A 143 -38.77 -9.76 -9.96
CA PRO A 143 -38.18 -9.98 -8.64
C PRO A 143 -37.68 -8.68 -8.01
N ARG A 144 -37.74 -8.59 -6.67
CA ARG A 144 -37.24 -7.44 -5.89
C ARG A 144 -35.74 -7.57 -5.66
N ARG A 145 -34.96 -6.93 -6.53
CA ARG A 145 -33.48 -7.05 -6.57
C ARG A 145 -32.71 -5.82 -6.11
N HIS A 146 -33.37 -4.92 -5.37
CA HIS A 146 -32.67 -3.75 -4.83
C HIS A 146 -31.49 -4.19 -3.94
N ASN A 147 -30.31 -3.61 -4.19
CA ASN A 147 -29.04 -3.95 -3.52
C ASN A 147 -28.62 -5.43 -3.61
N GLU A 148 -29.00 -6.14 -4.67
CA GLU A 148 -28.69 -7.58 -4.84
C GLU A 148 -27.20 -7.91 -4.64
N ALA A 149 -26.28 -7.11 -5.18
CA ALA A 149 -24.84 -7.34 -5.03
C ALA A 149 -24.38 -7.26 -3.56
N ARG A 150 -24.89 -6.28 -2.78
CA ARG A 150 -24.58 -6.15 -1.36
C ARG A 150 -25.17 -7.29 -0.55
N ARG A 151 -26.39 -7.73 -0.89
CA ARG A 151 -27.06 -8.85 -0.23
C ARG A 151 -26.35 -10.18 -0.52
N ALA A 152 -25.94 -10.41 -1.77
CA ALA A 152 -25.13 -11.55 -2.18
C ALA A 152 -23.79 -11.60 -1.42
N GLN A 153 -23.07 -10.48 -1.34
CA GLN A 153 -21.83 -10.39 -0.55
C GLN A 153 -22.07 -10.68 0.94
N ALA A 154 -23.11 -10.09 1.53
CA ALA A 154 -23.46 -10.32 2.93
C ALA A 154 -23.79 -11.80 3.20
N GLU A 155 -24.45 -12.47 2.25
CA GLU A 155 -24.75 -13.90 2.37
C GLU A 155 -23.49 -14.76 2.25
N CYS A 156 -22.59 -14.47 1.31
CA CYS A 156 -21.29 -15.16 1.24
C CYS A 156 -20.46 -15.01 2.54
N ARG A 157 -20.55 -13.88 3.24
CA ARG A 157 -19.89 -13.72 4.56
C ARG A 157 -20.47 -14.63 5.63
N ARG A 158 -21.77 -14.95 5.57
CA ARG A 158 -22.40 -15.91 6.48
C ARG A 158 -22.02 -17.33 6.10
N ILE A 159 -22.09 -17.68 4.81
CA ILE A 159 -21.66 -18.97 4.27
C ILE A 159 -20.22 -19.28 4.68
N GLU A 160 -19.31 -18.30 4.61
CA GLU A 160 -17.93 -18.49 5.04
C GLU A 160 -17.80 -18.94 6.50
N VAL A 161 -18.66 -18.43 7.39
CA VAL A 161 -18.67 -18.85 8.80
C VAL A 161 -19.28 -20.24 8.93
N ASP A 162 -20.45 -20.46 8.31
CA ASP A 162 -21.22 -21.69 8.45
C ASP A 162 -20.49 -22.91 7.87
N CYS A 163 -19.75 -22.72 6.78
CA CYS A 163 -19.00 -23.76 6.07
C CYS A 163 -17.51 -23.80 6.45
N GLY A 164 -17.06 -22.98 7.41
CA GLY A 164 -15.66 -22.95 7.83
C GLY A 164 -14.66 -22.52 6.73
N LEU A 165 -15.11 -21.69 5.79
CA LEU A 165 -14.31 -21.21 4.68
C LEU A 165 -13.47 -19.99 5.08
N ARG A 166 -12.53 -19.61 4.21
CA ARG A 166 -11.76 -18.37 4.32
C ARG A 166 -12.70 -17.18 4.45
N ARG A 167 -12.65 -16.56 5.63
CA ARG A 167 -13.40 -15.35 5.94
C ARG A 167 -12.75 -14.15 5.25
N VAL A 168 -13.48 -13.55 4.32
CA VAL A 168 -12.98 -12.38 3.60
C VAL A 168 -13.55 -11.11 4.25
N ALA A 169 -12.68 -10.15 4.56
CA ALA A 169 -13.13 -8.87 5.10
C ALA A 169 -14.18 -8.20 4.17
N PRO A 170 -15.28 -7.65 4.70
CA PRO A 170 -16.28 -6.97 3.88
C PRO A 170 -15.67 -5.84 3.04
N GLY A 171 -16.27 -5.57 1.88
CA GLY A 171 -15.94 -4.40 1.07
C GLY A 171 -16.38 -3.12 1.79
N ASP A 172 -15.49 -2.14 1.83
CA ASP A 172 -15.67 -0.87 2.55
C ASP A 172 -15.73 0.35 1.61
N GLY A 173 -15.67 0.12 0.29
CA GLY A 173 -15.74 1.16 -0.74
C GLY A 173 -14.49 2.03 -0.88
N THR A 174 -13.37 1.67 -0.22
CA THR A 174 -12.14 2.48 -0.24
C THR A 174 -11.11 2.03 -1.26
N ALA A 175 -11.26 0.82 -1.83
CA ALA A 175 -10.35 0.30 -2.84
C ALA A 175 -10.41 1.10 -4.16
N ALA A 176 -9.26 1.21 -4.85
CA ALA A 176 -9.25 1.61 -6.24
C ALA A 176 -9.98 0.58 -7.12
N LYS A 177 -10.39 1.02 -8.31
CA LYS A 177 -11.00 0.12 -9.28
C LYS A 177 -9.95 -0.89 -9.74
N ARG A 178 -10.23 -2.17 -9.49
CA ARG A 178 -9.42 -3.27 -10.02
C ARG A 178 -9.50 -3.31 -11.56
N PRO A 179 -8.44 -3.75 -12.23
CA PRO A 179 -8.51 -4.10 -13.64
C PRO A 179 -9.64 -5.09 -13.90
N THR A 180 -10.30 -4.94 -15.04
CA THR A 180 -11.26 -5.93 -15.54
C THR A 180 -10.52 -7.13 -16.14
N SER A 181 -11.16 -8.29 -16.26
CA SER A 181 -10.58 -9.46 -16.94
C SER A 181 -10.12 -9.12 -18.36
N ALA A 182 -10.87 -8.30 -19.09
CA ALA A 182 -10.47 -7.83 -20.42
C ALA A 182 -9.18 -6.99 -20.40
N GLU A 183 -8.95 -6.20 -19.35
CA GLU A 183 -7.71 -5.45 -19.16
C GLU A 183 -6.54 -6.38 -18.79
N LEU A 184 -6.79 -7.42 -17.99
CA LEU A 184 -5.81 -8.46 -17.64
C LEU A 184 -5.38 -9.27 -18.87
N HIS A 185 -6.31 -9.85 -19.63
CA HIS A 185 -5.97 -10.62 -20.84
C HIS A 185 -5.35 -9.74 -21.92
N LYS A 186 -5.71 -8.45 -21.98
CA LYS A 186 -5.02 -7.53 -22.87
C LYS A 186 -3.56 -7.36 -22.46
N ALA A 187 -3.28 -7.18 -21.17
CA ALA A 187 -1.92 -7.05 -20.67
C ALA A 187 -1.10 -8.31 -20.98
N GLU A 188 -1.66 -9.49 -20.74
CA GLU A 188 -1.04 -10.78 -21.03
C GLU A 188 -0.73 -10.95 -22.52
N ARG A 189 -1.71 -10.70 -23.42
CA ARG A 189 -1.50 -10.78 -24.87
C ARG A 189 -0.45 -9.80 -25.38
N GLU A 190 -0.30 -8.66 -24.73
CA GLU A 190 0.70 -7.64 -25.05
C GLU A 190 2.04 -7.86 -24.34
N GLY A 191 2.17 -8.91 -23.51
CA GLY A 191 3.38 -9.19 -22.74
C GLY A 191 3.72 -8.12 -21.70
N ARG A 192 2.73 -7.38 -21.21
CA ARG A 192 2.93 -6.36 -20.17
C ARG A 192 2.99 -7.01 -18.78
N GLU A 193 3.89 -6.50 -17.94
CA GLU A 193 3.98 -6.91 -16.53
C GLU A 193 2.71 -6.60 -15.73
N GLN A 194 1.98 -5.53 -16.11
CA GLN A 194 0.73 -5.12 -15.47
C GLN A 194 -0.24 -4.47 -16.47
N PRO A 195 -1.55 -4.44 -16.15
CA PRO A 195 -2.54 -3.72 -16.95
C PRO A 195 -2.26 -2.22 -17.01
N ALA A 196 -2.51 -1.61 -18.17
CA ALA A 196 -2.30 -0.18 -18.40
C ALA A 196 -3.00 0.73 -17.38
N ARG A 197 -4.15 0.31 -16.82
CA ARG A 197 -4.84 1.03 -15.73
C ARG A 197 -3.97 1.16 -14.49
N GLU A 198 -3.25 0.10 -14.11
CA GLU A 198 -2.42 0.08 -12.91
C GLU A 198 -1.16 0.92 -13.11
N GLU A 199 -0.52 0.76 -14.27
CA GLU A 199 0.62 1.60 -14.66
C GLU A 199 0.27 3.09 -14.67
N LEU A 200 -0.88 3.46 -15.26
CA LEU A 200 -1.37 4.83 -15.25
C LEU A 200 -1.66 5.34 -13.85
N ARG A 201 -2.27 4.51 -12.99
CA ARG A 201 -2.56 4.87 -11.60
C ARG A 201 -1.27 5.14 -10.84
N GLU A 202 -0.30 4.25 -10.87
CA GLU A 202 1.00 4.45 -10.22
C GLU A 202 1.72 5.70 -10.74
N THR A 203 1.73 5.89 -12.07
CA THR A 203 2.40 7.03 -12.68
C THR A 203 1.75 8.35 -12.27
N VAL A 204 0.42 8.39 -12.21
CA VAL A 204 -0.33 9.55 -11.72
C VAL A 204 -0.06 9.81 -10.23
N ARG A 205 -0.03 8.78 -9.37
CA ARG A 205 0.31 8.96 -7.95
C ARG A 205 1.72 9.54 -7.77
N ARG A 206 2.71 8.97 -8.48
CA ARG A 206 4.09 9.48 -8.51
C ARG A 206 4.23 10.89 -9.08
N ALA A 207 3.32 11.31 -9.97
CA ALA A 207 3.29 12.69 -10.47
C ALA A 207 2.71 13.68 -9.45
N VAL A 208 1.66 13.27 -8.70
CA VAL A 208 1.05 14.09 -7.64
C VAL A 208 1.97 14.23 -6.42
N ALA A 209 2.74 13.20 -6.07
CA ALA A 209 3.58 13.17 -4.88
C ALA A 209 4.49 14.41 -4.76
N GLY A 210 4.23 15.27 -3.77
CA GLY A 210 4.98 16.50 -3.54
C GLY A 210 4.81 17.62 -4.60
N ALA A 211 3.87 17.49 -5.54
CA ALA A 211 3.49 18.58 -6.42
C ALA A 211 2.66 19.62 -5.64
N THR A 212 2.82 20.91 -5.95
CA THR A 212 2.13 22.01 -5.24
C THR A 212 1.17 22.79 -6.12
N SER A 213 1.09 22.48 -7.41
CA SER A 213 0.21 23.18 -8.36
C SER A 213 -0.28 22.26 -9.48
N GLU A 214 -1.34 22.71 -10.17
CA GLU A 214 -1.87 22.04 -11.37
C GLU A 214 -0.84 21.99 -12.50
N GLU A 215 -0.14 23.10 -12.73
CA GLU A 215 0.89 23.22 -13.76
C GLU A 215 1.98 22.18 -13.54
N GLU A 216 2.57 22.16 -12.35
CA GLU A 216 3.61 21.19 -11.98
C GLU A 216 3.10 19.75 -12.12
N PHE A 217 1.87 19.48 -11.69
CA PHE A 217 1.26 18.16 -11.83
C PHE A 217 1.15 17.73 -13.30
N PHE A 218 0.65 18.59 -14.18
CA PHE A 218 0.50 18.26 -15.60
C PHE A 218 1.86 18.16 -16.32
N ASP A 219 2.84 18.99 -15.96
CA ASP A 219 4.18 18.93 -16.51
C ASP A 219 4.88 17.61 -16.13
N ARG A 220 4.69 17.14 -14.89
CA ARG A 220 5.19 15.85 -14.44
C ARG A 220 4.51 14.68 -15.17
N LEU A 221 3.20 14.75 -15.43
CA LEU A 221 2.51 13.74 -16.24
C LEU A 221 3.02 13.72 -17.69
N ALA A 222 3.23 14.89 -18.29
CA ALA A 222 3.77 15.02 -19.65
C ALA A 222 5.21 14.50 -19.71
N SER A 223 6.03 14.85 -18.72
CA SER A 223 7.41 14.35 -18.58
C SER A 223 7.47 12.84 -18.37
N ALA A 224 6.42 12.24 -17.80
CA ALA A 224 6.26 10.79 -17.70
C ALA A 224 5.76 10.14 -19.02
N GLY A 225 5.62 10.90 -20.11
CA GLY A 225 5.22 10.41 -21.42
C GLY A 225 3.72 10.13 -21.58
N LEU A 226 2.88 10.57 -20.63
CA LEU A 226 1.44 10.33 -20.69
C LEU A 226 0.74 11.29 -21.65
N LEU A 227 -0.25 10.77 -22.39
CA LEU A 227 -1.19 11.61 -23.13
C LEU A 227 -2.22 12.20 -22.16
N ILE A 228 -2.40 13.52 -22.17
CA ILE A 228 -3.27 14.22 -21.22
C ILE A 228 -4.43 14.88 -21.97
N ARG A 229 -5.67 14.64 -21.52
CA ARG A 229 -6.87 15.37 -21.95
C ARG A 229 -7.46 16.13 -20.76
N LYS A 230 -7.47 17.46 -20.84
CA LYS A 230 -8.08 18.35 -19.85
C LYS A 230 -9.59 18.52 -20.15
N ARG A 231 -10.44 18.47 -19.12
CA ARG A 231 -11.87 18.77 -19.22
C ARG A 231 -12.12 20.14 -18.63
N VAL A 232 -12.44 21.11 -19.49
CA VAL A 232 -12.66 22.51 -19.12
C VAL A 232 -14.16 22.83 -19.21
N ALA A 233 -14.67 23.59 -18.24
CA ALA A 233 -16.03 24.12 -18.26
C ALA A 233 -16.18 25.24 -19.29
N PRO A 234 -17.41 25.58 -19.72
CA PRO A 234 -17.64 26.78 -20.53
C PRO A 234 -17.13 28.08 -19.88
N SER A 235 -17.04 28.13 -18.55
CA SER A 235 -16.44 29.25 -17.79
C SER A 235 -14.93 29.38 -17.95
N GLY A 236 -14.25 28.37 -18.49
CA GLY A 236 -12.79 28.28 -18.51
C GLY A 236 -12.20 27.48 -17.34
N ASP A 237 -13.00 27.10 -16.34
CA ASP A 237 -12.53 26.36 -15.18
C ASP A 237 -12.16 24.91 -15.53
N LEU A 238 -10.98 24.47 -15.12
CA LEU A 238 -10.59 23.06 -15.29
C LEU A 238 -11.37 22.18 -14.32
N LEU A 239 -12.21 21.27 -14.83
CA LEU A 239 -13.07 20.37 -14.07
C LEU A 239 -12.43 19.01 -13.78
N GLY A 240 -11.52 18.56 -14.65
CA GLY A 240 -10.88 17.26 -14.52
C GLY A 240 -9.90 16.95 -15.64
N TYR A 241 -9.38 15.73 -15.62
CA TYR A 241 -8.42 15.27 -16.62
C TYR A 241 -8.58 13.77 -16.90
N LYS A 242 -8.09 13.35 -18.06
CA LYS A 242 -7.88 11.95 -18.44
C LYS A 242 -6.43 11.74 -18.88
N VAL A 243 -5.91 10.55 -18.61
CA VAL A 243 -4.58 10.11 -19.05
C VAL A 243 -4.66 8.82 -19.86
N ALA A 244 -3.71 8.63 -20.78
CA ALA A 244 -3.53 7.40 -21.53
C ALA A 244 -2.04 7.12 -21.74
N LEU A 245 -1.67 5.84 -21.82
CA LEU A 245 -0.38 5.44 -22.37
C LEU A 245 -0.44 5.56 -23.91
N PRO A 246 0.60 6.06 -24.58
CA PRO A 246 0.60 6.23 -26.05
C PRO A 246 0.40 4.94 -26.86
N ASP A 247 0.79 3.80 -26.27
CA ASP A 247 0.79 2.45 -26.85
C ASP A 247 -0.44 1.63 -26.45
N ASN A 248 -1.17 2.00 -25.40
CA ASN A 248 -2.41 1.33 -24.99
C ASN A 248 -3.61 1.76 -25.86
N ARG A 249 -3.90 0.99 -26.93
CA ARG A 249 -4.91 1.33 -27.94
C ARG A 249 -6.12 0.41 -27.98
N ASN A 250 -7.29 0.92 -28.35
CA ASN A 250 -8.51 0.13 -28.57
C ASN A 250 -8.51 -0.55 -29.96
N GLY A 251 -9.59 -1.27 -30.31
CA GLY A 251 -9.73 -1.92 -31.63
C GLY A 251 -9.71 -0.97 -32.82
N GLU A 252 -10.03 0.32 -32.59
CA GLU A 252 -9.98 1.39 -33.59
C GLU A 252 -8.61 2.08 -33.66
N LYS A 253 -7.60 1.55 -32.95
CA LYS A 253 -6.24 2.11 -32.82
C LYS A 253 -6.18 3.46 -32.12
N GLU A 254 -7.21 3.86 -31.38
CA GLU A 254 -7.21 5.07 -30.57
C GLU A 254 -6.67 4.81 -29.16
N PRO A 255 -5.95 5.76 -28.53
CA PRO A 255 -5.50 5.62 -27.14
C PRO A 255 -6.66 5.47 -26.15
N VAL A 256 -6.55 4.54 -25.21
CA VAL A 256 -7.55 4.30 -24.17
C VAL A 256 -7.34 5.25 -22.99
N PHE A 257 -8.24 6.21 -22.82
CA PHE A 257 -8.18 7.23 -21.78
C PHE A 257 -8.91 6.85 -20.50
N TYR A 258 -8.25 7.05 -19.36
CA TYR A 258 -8.81 6.91 -18.02
C TYR A 258 -8.91 8.26 -17.33
N ALA A 259 -10.06 8.58 -16.75
CA ALA A 259 -10.16 9.75 -15.88
C ALA A 259 -9.42 9.50 -14.56
N GLY A 260 -8.83 10.54 -13.96
CA GLY A 260 -8.15 10.41 -12.66
C GLY A 260 -9.03 9.73 -11.59
N SER A 261 -10.30 10.13 -11.50
CA SER A 261 -11.29 9.51 -10.60
C SER A 261 -11.62 8.04 -10.89
N THR A 262 -11.35 7.55 -12.10
CA THR A 262 -11.55 6.14 -12.49
C THR A 262 -10.32 5.29 -12.25
N LEU A 263 -9.13 5.91 -12.13
CA LEU A 263 -7.93 5.25 -11.65
C LEU A 263 -8.03 5.05 -10.14
N SER A 264 -8.32 6.11 -9.40
CA SER A 264 -8.61 6.04 -7.96
C SER A 264 -9.44 7.24 -7.50
N PRO A 265 -10.33 7.11 -6.49
CA PRO A 265 -11.16 8.22 -6.00
C PRO A 265 -10.36 9.46 -5.56
N ASP A 266 -9.18 9.27 -4.97
CA ASP A 266 -8.31 10.34 -4.47
C ASP A 266 -7.51 11.05 -5.57
N LEU A 267 -7.52 10.53 -6.80
CA LEU A 267 -6.87 11.09 -8.00
C LEU A 267 -7.82 11.94 -8.87
N SER A 268 -9.01 12.26 -8.37
CA SER A 268 -9.82 13.30 -9.02
C SER A 268 -9.19 14.67 -8.84
N LEU A 269 -9.27 15.54 -9.86
CA LEU A 269 -8.69 16.88 -9.80
C LEU A 269 -9.15 17.70 -8.57
N PRO A 270 -10.45 17.69 -8.17
CA PRO A 270 -10.87 18.38 -6.95
C PRO A 270 -10.25 17.81 -5.67
N ARG A 271 -9.94 16.51 -5.62
CA ARG A 271 -9.27 15.89 -4.46
C ARG A 271 -7.80 16.23 -4.43
N ILE A 272 -7.13 16.27 -5.58
CA ILE A 272 -5.74 16.69 -5.70
C ILE A 272 -5.60 18.17 -5.31
N ARG A 273 -6.46 19.06 -5.82
CA ARG A 273 -6.47 20.50 -5.45
C ARG A 273 -6.57 20.75 -3.96
N LYS A 274 -7.44 20.00 -3.27
CA LYS A 274 -7.61 20.12 -1.81
C LYS A 274 -6.32 19.88 -1.04
N ARG A 275 -5.36 19.12 -1.60
CA ARG A 275 -4.04 18.91 -1.01
C ARG A 275 -3.25 20.24 -1.05
N TRP A 276 -3.19 20.86 -2.22
CA TRP A 276 -2.42 22.11 -2.44
C TRP A 276 -2.98 23.33 -1.70
N SER A 277 -4.30 23.42 -1.52
CA SER A 277 -4.92 24.59 -0.87
C SER A 277 -4.46 24.85 0.56
N GLY A 278 -3.90 23.85 1.25
CA GLY A 278 -3.31 24.02 2.58
C GLY A 278 -1.96 24.73 2.59
N ASP A 279 -1.25 24.77 1.45
CA ASP A 279 0.08 25.40 1.31
C ASP A 279 -0.06 26.86 0.83
N SER A 280 -1.06 27.17 0.00
CA SER A 280 -1.33 28.52 -0.51
C SER A 280 -1.86 29.50 0.55
N ASP A 281 -2.63 29.00 1.51
CA ASP A 281 -3.24 29.78 2.60
C ASP A 281 -2.24 30.23 3.68
N ALA A 282 -1.03 29.68 3.70
CA ALA A 282 0.03 30.04 4.66
C ALA A 282 0.97 31.10 4.07
N ALA A 283 1.33 31.00 2.79
CA ALA A 283 2.09 32.04 2.09
C ALA A 283 1.37 33.40 2.16
N SER A 284 0.04 33.39 2.05
CA SER A 284 -0.80 34.59 2.14
C SER A 284 -1.09 35.10 3.56
N ARG A 285 -0.90 34.27 4.61
CA ARG A 285 -1.04 34.67 6.02
C ARG A 285 0.27 35.14 6.66
N SER A 286 1.41 34.87 6.04
CA SER A 286 2.72 35.36 6.51
C SER A 286 2.93 36.87 6.27
N ASP A 287 2.13 37.50 5.40
CA ASP A 287 2.24 38.92 5.05
C ASP A 287 1.33 39.86 5.90
N SER A 288 0.58 39.35 6.89
CA SER A 288 -0.40 40.19 7.59
C SER A 288 -0.68 39.82 9.06
N ALA A 289 0.35 39.86 9.93
CA ALA A 289 0.21 40.25 11.35
C ALA A 289 1.58 40.31 12.07
N PRO A 290 1.85 41.32 12.91
CA PRO A 290 2.93 41.24 13.89
C PRO A 290 2.41 40.52 15.14
N SER A 291 2.93 39.33 15.46
CA SER A 291 2.71 38.71 16.77
C SER A 291 4.01 38.18 17.35
N ALA A 292 4.32 38.68 18.55
CA ALA A 292 5.48 38.35 19.34
C ALA A 292 5.28 37.01 20.08
N GLY A 293 6.35 36.23 20.20
CA GLY A 293 6.51 35.20 21.24
C GLY A 293 6.22 33.76 20.82
N SER A 294 7.15 33.13 20.10
CA SER A 294 7.46 31.69 20.14
C SER A 294 8.43 31.37 18.98
N SER A 295 9.71 31.58 19.22
CA SER A 295 10.80 31.35 18.26
C SER A 295 11.07 29.83 18.11
N GLY A 296 10.43 29.22 17.12
CA GLY A 296 10.96 28.03 16.44
C GLY A 296 11.35 28.45 15.01
N PRO A 297 12.52 28.06 14.48
CA PRO A 297 12.90 28.48 13.13
C PRO A 297 12.02 27.74 12.11
N GLU A 298 11.15 28.49 11.43
CA GLU A 298 10.56 28.07 10.15
C GLU A 298 11.72 27.84 9.17
N PRO A 299 11.90 26.62 8.60
CA PRO A 299 12.98 26.39 7.65
C PRO A 299 12.52 26.86 6.27
N THR A 300 12.57 28.16 6.02
CA THR A 300 12.77 28.73 4.66
C THR A 300 14.24 28.60 4.27
N GLY A 301 14.83 27.42 4.52
CA GLY A 301 16.19 27.09 4.12
C GLY A 301 16.25 26.71 2.64
N PRO A 302 17.43 26.81 2.01
CA PRO A 302 17.64 26.22 0.68
C PRO A 302 17.27 24.73 0.72
N ALA A 303 16.67 24.23 -0.37
CA ALA A 303 16.33 22.82 -0.51
C ALA A 303 17.51 21.93 -0.07
N PRO A 304 17.27 20.79 0.61
CA PRO A 304 18.34 19.87 0.96
C PRO A 304 19.20 19.60 -0.27
N THR A 305 20.50 19.90 -0.20
CA THR A 305 21.39 20.01 -1.37
C THR A 305 21.75 18.66 -2.01
N GLY A 306 20.96 17.60 -1.75
CA GLY A 306 21.10 16.31 -2.39
C GLY A 306 20.19 15.20 -1.85
N PRO A 307 20.16 14.03 -2.52
CA PRO A 307 19.28 12.89 -2.20
C PRO A 307 19.36 12.41 -0.75
N ALA A 308 20.54 12.42 -0.14
CA ALA A 308 20.76 12.00 1.24
C ALA A 308 20.10 12.94 2.27
N ALA A 309 20.22 14.26 2.08
CA ALA A 309 19.65 15.24 2.99
C ALA A 309 18.11 15.21 2.94
N ALA A 310 17.53 15.05 1.74
CA ALA A 310 16.08 14.87 1.59
C ALA A 310 15.58 13.60 2.29
N ARG A 311 16.33 12.50 2.23
CA ARG A 311 15.98 11.25 2.93
C ARG A 311 16.07 11.38 4.44
N ARG A 312 17.07 12.09 4.97
CA ARG A 312 17.13 12.42 6.41
C ARG A 312 15.95 13.27 6.86
N SER A 313 15.61 14.30 6.09
CA SER A 313 14.43 15.13 6.34
C SER A 313 13.15 14.28 6.35
N ALA A 314 12.99 13.39 5.35
CA ALA A 314 11.86 12.47 5.27
C ALA A 314 11.80 11.48 6.44
N ALA A 315 12.94 10.94 6.89
CA ALA A 315 13.01 10.09 8.07
C ALA A 315 12.55 10.83 9.34
N THR A 316 12.95 12.10 9.49
CA THR A 316 12.48 12.95 10.60
C THR A 316 10.99 13.26 10.50
N ALA A 317 10.47 13.59 9.31
CA ALA A 317 9.04 13.84 9.11
C ALA A 317 8.20 12.57 9.37
N ALA A 318 8.66 11.40 8.93
CA ALA A 318 8.03 10.11 9.19
C ALA A 318 8.00 9.80 10.69
N TRP A 319 9.10 10.05 11.40
CA TRP A 319 9.15 9.92 12.86
C TRP A 319 8.10 10.81 13.55
N GLN A 320 8.03 12.11 13.21
CA GLN A 320 7.06 13.01 13.83
C GLN A 320 5.61 12.59 13.53
N ALA A 321 5.32 12.16 12.30
CA ALA A 321 4.00 11.67 11.93
C ALA A 321 3.60 10.40 12.68
N LEU A 322 4.55 9.49 12.93
CA LEU A 322 4.35 8.30 13.74
C LEU A 322 3.87 8.66 15.15
N LEU A 323 4.53 9.63 15.81
CA LEU A 323 4.12 10.09 17.15
C LEU A 323 2.69 10.65 17.18
N ILE A 324 2.24 11.27 16.09
CA ILE A 324 0.90 11.84 15.97
C ILE A 324 -0.13 10.75 15.68
N ILE A 325 0.20 9.71 14.92
CA ILE A 325 -0.73 8.59 14.67
C ILE A 325 -1.01 7.81 15.96
N ASP A 326 0.00 7.63 16.83
CA ASP A 326 -0.15 6.88 18.07
C ASP A 326 -0.91 7.63 19.17
N HIS A 327 -0.80 8.97 19.20
CA HIS A 327 -1.30 9.78 20.32
C HIS A 327 -2.23 10.94 19.94
N GLY A 328 -2.32 11.27 18.66
CA GLY A 328 -3.07 12.42 18.15
C GLY A 328 -4.56 12.14 17.95
N ASP A 329 -5.27 13.18 17.55
CA ASP A 329 -6.68 13.07 17.15
C ASP A 329 -6.83 12.26 15.84
N ASP A 330 -7.96 11.60 15.68
CA ASP A 330 -8.29 10.77 14.54
C ASP A 330 -8.19 11.50 13.19
N GLY A 331 -8.58 12.78 13.15
CA GLY A 331 -8.50 13.61 11.96
C GLY A 331 -7.05 13.92 11.55
N GLN A 332 -6.17 14.12 12.53
CA GLN A 332 -4.74 14.33 12.29
C GLN A 332 -4.05 13.03 11.87
N ALA A 333 -4.35 11.93 12.55
CA ALA A 333 -3.85 10.60 12.17
C ALA A 333 -4.25 10.28 10.72
N ALA A 334 -5.50 10.51 10.33
CA ALA A 334 -5.95 10.32 8.96
C ALA A 334 -5.22 11.21 7.94
N ALA A 335 -4.86 12.45 8.30
CA ALA A 335 -4.07 13.34 7.44
C ALA A 335 -2.63 12.84 7.26
N HIS A 336 -1.97 12.43 8.35
CA HIS A 336 -0.62 11.88 8.31
C HIS A 336 -0.54 10.56 7.52
N ILE A 337 -1.51 9.65 7.72
CA ILE A 337 -1.59 8.39 6.96
C ILE A 337 -1.75 8.66 5.46
N ALA A 338 -2.60 9.62 5.08
CA ALA A 338 -2.75 10.00 3.68
C ALA A 338 -1.45 10.54 3.06
N ALA A 339 -0.74 11.39 3.80
CA ALA A 339 0.51 12.02 3.36
C ALA A 339 1.70 11.05 3.35
N ALA A 340 1.72 10.05 4.23
CA ALA A 340 2.70 8.99 4.22
C ALA A 340 2.70 8.23 2.88
N GLY A 341 1.54 8.09 2.25
CA GLY A 341 1.43 7.54 0.90
C GLY A 341 2.22 8.31 -0.16
N GLU A 342 2.28 9.65 -0.06
CA GLU A 342 3.08 10.47 -1.00
C GLU A 342 4.58 10.30 -0.79
N VAL A 343 5.02 10.09 0.46
CA VAL A 343 6.42 9.75 0.77
C VAL A 343 6.78 8.40 0.15
N LEU A 344 5.91 7.38 0.26
CA LEU A 344 6.14 6.08 -0.36
C LEU A 344 6.17 6.17 -1.90
N ASP A 345 5.26 6.92 -2.53
CA ASP A 345 5.31 7.18 -3.98
C ASP A 345 6.62 7.86 -4.41
N ALA A 346 7.09 8.84 -3.62
CA ALA A 346 8.35 9.54 -3.88
C ALA A 346 9.56 8.62 -3.70
N LEU A 347 9.58 7.75 -2.69
CA LEU A 347 10.63 6.76 -2.49
C LEU A 347 10.65 5.72 -3.62
N ALA A 348 9.48 5.23 -4.05
CA ALA A 348 9.34 4.31 -5.18
C ALA A 348 9.88 4.92 -6.49
N LYS A 349 9.75 6.24 -6.67
CA LYS A 349 10.28 6.97 -7.83
C LYS A 349 11.79 7.20 -7.77
N THR A 350 12.33 7.46 -6.58
CA THR A 350 13.68 8.03 -6.42
C THR A 350 14.72 7.05 -5.87
N SER A 351 14.33 5.81 -5.53
CA SER A 351 15.26 4.83 -4.95
C SER A 351 15.99 4.01 -6.02
N ALA A 352 17.13 3.43 -5.61
CA ALA A 352 17.98 2.59 -6.43
C ALA A 352 17.27 1.30 -6.89
N ALA A 353 17.73 0.70 -7.99
CA ALA A 353 17.07 -0.45 -8.61
C ALA A 353 16.84 -1.63 -7.63
N HIS A 354 17.80 -1.93 -6.75
CA HIS A 354 17.72 -3.07 -5.82
C HIS A 354 16.67 -2.92 -4.72
N THR A 355 16.19 -1.71 -4.42
CA THR A 355 15.09 -1.45 -3.47
C THR A 355 13.81 -0.98 -4.14
N ARG A 356 13.88 -0.55 -5.40
CA ARG A 356 12.78 0.09 -6.11
C ARG A 356 11.55 -0.81 -6.25
N THR A 357 11.72 -2.09 -6.55
CA THR A 357 10.60 -3.02 -6.74
C THR A 357 9.78 -3.12 -5.47
N GLU A 358 10.41 -3.47 -4.34
CA GLU A 358 9.74 -3.56 -3.04
C GLU A 358 9.12 -2.22 -2.60
N LEU A 359 9.76 -1.09 -2.90
CA LEU A 359 9.17 0.22 -2.60
C LEU A 359 7.95 0.56 -3.45
N ARG A 360 7.89 0.08 -4.71
CA ARG A 360 6.70 0.21 -5.56
C ARG A 360 5.56 -0.64 -5.01
N GLU A 361 5.83 -1.89 -4.65
CA GLU A 361 4.83 -2.78 -4.04
C GLU A 361 4.33 -2.23 -2.71
N ALA A 362 5.23 -1.71 -1.86
CA ALA A 362 4.84 -1.03 -0.62
C ALA A 362 3.92 0.17 -0.86
N ALA A 363 4.24 1.04 -1.83
CA ALA A 363 3.41 2.19 -2.18
C ALA A 363 2.04 1.76 -2.75
N PHE A 364 2.03 0.72 -3.58
CA PHE A 364 0.82 0.16 -4.18
C PHE A 364 -0.12 -0.45 -3.12
N ALA A 365 0.41 -1.30 -2.22
CA ALA A 365 -0.34 -1.87 -1.11
C ALA A 365 -0.87 -0.77 -0.18
N PHE A 366 -0.02 0.17 0.22
CA PHE A 366 -0.38 1.24 1.15
C PHE A 366 -1.42 2.22 0.57
N GLU A 367 -1.61 2.27 -0.75
CA GLU A 367 -2.62 3.11 -1.41
C GLU A 367 -3.99 3.02 -0.74
N ARG A 368 -4.42 1.81 -0.35
CA ARG A 368 -5.70 1.64 0.34
C ARG A 368 -5.70 2.19 1.76
N ALA A 369 -4.61 2.06 2.50
CA ALA A 369 -4.47 2.62 3.85
C ALA A 369 -4.59 4.16 3.85
N THR A 370 -4.17 4.83 2.77
CA THR A 370 -4.36 6.30 2.63
C THR A 370 -5.81 6.77 2.61
N ARG A 371 -6.78 5.86 2.50
CA ARG A 371 -8.22 6.16 2.37
C ARG A 371 -9.00 5.66 3.58
N SER A 372 -9.50 6.61 4.37
CA SER A 372 -10.31 6.36 5.55
C SER A 372 -11.70 7.01 5.42
N HIS A 373 -12.68 6.44 6.12
CA HIS A 373 -13.99 7.09 6.33
C HIS A 373 -13.90 8.24 7.34
N ILE A 374 -12.85 8.26 8.16
CA ILE A 374 -12.51 9.40 9.02
C ILE A 374 -11.93 10.51 8.14
N LYS A 375 -12.51 11.70 8.27
CA LYS A 375 -12.11 12.87 7.50
C LYS A 375 -10.78 13.40 8.01
N ALA A 376 -9.78 13.42 7.15
CA ALA A 376 -8.49 14.06 7.43
C ALA A 376 -8.64 15.56 7.71
N GLU A 377 -7.97 16.02 8.76
CA GLU A 377 -7.84 17.45 9.07
C GLU A 377 -6.89 18.13 8.10
N ARG A 378 -7.22 19.38 7.71
CA ARG A 378 -6.45 20.11 6.70
C ARG A 378 -5.20 20.71 7.33
N GLY A 379 -4.06 20.57 6.66
CA GLY A 379 -2.81 21.26 7.02
C GLY A 379 -1.92 20.51 8.01
N HIS A 380 -2.41 19.41 8.59
CA HIS A 380 -1.61 18.55 9.48
C HIS A 380 -0.66 17.60 8.70
N ASP A 381 -0.76 17.56 7.37
CA ASP A 381 0.04 16.71 6.48
C ASP A 381 1.30 17.39 5.90
N ARG A 382 1.51 18.68 6.17
CA ARG A 382 2.51 19.53 5.46
C ARG A 382 3.93 18.98 5.50
N ALA A 383 4.43 18.55 6.66
CA ALA A 383 5.81 18.09 6.82
C ALA A 383 6.11 16.86 5.93
N LEU A 384 5.18 15.90 5.88
CA LEU A 384 5.32 14.71 5.03
C LEU A 384 5.23 15.06 3.54
N ARG A 385 4.36 15.99 3.15
CA ARG A 385 4.28 16.44 1.75
C ARG A 385 5.52 17.21 1.32
N HIS A 386 6.06 18.06 2.20
CA HIS A 386 7.33 18.74 1.96
C HIS A 386 8.47 17.73 1.81
N ALA A 387 8.54 16.72 2.68
CA ALA A 387 9.50 15.63 2.55
C ALA A 387 9.34 14.86 1.23
N ALA A 388 8.12 14.53 0.81
CA ALA A 388 7.85 13.91 -0.48
C ALA A 388 8.32 14.79 -1.66
N ARG A 389 8.11 16.10 -1.56
CA ARG A 389 8.61 17.08 -2.53
C ARG A 389 10.14 17.08 -2.58
N ASP A 390 10.82 17.21 -1.44
CA ASP A 390 12.28 17.20 -1.35
C ASP A 390 12.87 15.93 -1.95
N LEU A 391 12.26 14.77 -1.68
CA LEU A 391 12.67 13.50 -2.28
C LEU A 391 12.61 13.55 -3.81
N VAL A 392 11.49 14.01 -4.38
CA VAL A 392 11.33 14.09 -5.85
C VAL A 392 12.29 15.09 -6.49
N TYR A 393 12.46 16.27 -5.89
CA TYR A 393 13.32 17.33 -6.44
C TYR A 393 14.81 17.04 -6.29
N SER A 394 15.21 16.35 -5.22
CA SER A 394 16.61 15.96 -5.02
C SER A 394 17.07 14.88 -6.00
N GLY A 395 16.15 14.24 -6.71
CA GLY A 395 16.44 13.22 -7.72
C GLY A 395 16.75 11.84 -7.15
N PRO A 396 17.19 10.90 -8.00
CA PRO A 396 17.40 9.52 -7.60
C PRO A 396 18.62 9.35 -6.69
N ALA A 397 18.49 8.53 -5.64
CA ALA A 397 19.63 8.04 -4.86
C ALA A 397 20.28 6.84 -5.55
N LEU A 398 21.61 6.80 -5.53
CA LEU A 398 22.39 5.73 -6.17
C LEU A 398 22.48 4.46 -5.32
N GLY A 399 22.01 4.49 -4.08
CA GLY A 399 21.98 3.32 -3.19
C GLY A 399 23.36 2.90 -2.65
N ARG A 400 24.31 3.84 -2.57
CA ARG A 400 25.66 3.62 -2.03
C ARG A 400 26.09 4.78 -1.14
N GLY A 401 27.01 4.52 -0.22
CA GLY A 401 27.48 5.52 0.75
C GLY A 401 26.33 6.18 1.50
N GLU A 402 26.42 7.50 1.69
CA GLU A 402 25.40 8.28 2.41
C GLU A 402 24.00 8.15 1.80
N ASP A 403 23.88 8.08 0.47
CA ASP A 403 22.59 7.89 -0.21
C ASP A 403 21.97 6.53 0.14
N GLY A 404 22.78 5.48 0.21
CA GLY A 404 22.34 4.14 0.60
C GLY A 404 21.93 4.08 2.07
N ALA A 405 22.77 4.61 2.95
CA ALA A 405 22.52 4.61 4.39
C ALA A 405 21.29 5.45 4.78
N THR A 406 21.12 6.63 4.21
CA THR A 406 19.92 7.45 4.43
C THR A 406 18.67 6.83 3.80
N THR A 407 18.81 6.04 2.73
CA THR A 407 17.71 5.23 2.18
C THR A 407 17.28 4.15 3.17
N ALA A 408 18.23 3.40 3.77
CA ALA A 408 17.91 2.43 4.80
C ALA A 408 17.20 3.08 6.00
N MET A 409 17.70 4.22 6.46
CA MET A 409 17.12 4.99 7.57
C MET A 409 15.67 5.43 7.31
N VAL A 410 15.36 5.97 6.12
CA VAL A 410 13.98 6.41 5.82
C VAL A 410 13.04 5.22 5.63
N ILE A 411 13.52 4.09 5.09
CA ILE A 411 12.71 2.87 4.98
C ILE A 411 12.38 2.31 6.37
N ASP A 412 13.33 2.31 7.29
CA ASP A 412 13.12 1.91 8.69
C ASP A 412 12.02 2.78 9.35
N MET A 413 12.12 4.11 9.22
CA MET A 413 11.10 5.01 9.76
C MET A 413 9.73 4.84 9.08
N ALA A 414 9.71 4.62 7.76
CA ALA A 414 8.47 4.36 7.03
C ALA A 414 7.82 3.03 7.48
N PHE A 415 8.61 1.99 7.76
CA PHE A 415 8.12 0.71 8.28
C PHE A 415 7.36 0.88 9.60
N PHE A 416 7.91 1.65 10.55
CA PHE A 416 7.21 1.94 11.81
C PHE A 416 5.97 2.80 11.60
N LEU A 417 6.04 3.82 10.74
CA LEU A 417 4.91 4.68 10.40
C LEU A 417 3.73 3.88 9.83
N VAL A 418 3.97 2.96 8.88
CA VAL A 418 2.89 2.13 8.31
C VAL A 418 2.38 1.09 9.31
N THR A 419 3.23 0.60 10.21
CA THR A 419 2.82 -0.32 11.29
C THR A 419 1.89 0.38 12.27
N ALA A 420 2.19 1.63 12.66
CA ALA A 420 1.29 2.45 13.47
C ALA A 420 -0.02 2.75 12.73
N ALA A 421 0.03 3.04 11.42
CA ALA A 421 -1.17 3.18 10.60
C ALA A 421 -2.02 1.90 10.60
N ALA A 422 -1.40 0.72 10.51
CA ALA A 422 -2.10 -0.56 10.60
C ALA A 422 -2.82 -0.75 11.94
N HIS A 423 -2.14 -0.46 13.05
CA HIS A 423 -2.72 -0.52 14.40
C HIS A 423 -3.86 0.49 14.59
N TRP A 424 -3.68 1.72 14.12
CA TRP A 424 -4.72 2.74 14.13
C TRP A 424 -5.96 2.28 13.35
N HIS A 425 -5.77 1.78 12.12
CA HIS A 425 -6.88 1.25 11.31
C HIS A 425 -7.58 0.06 11.99
N ALA A 426 -6.82 -0.87 12.58
CA ALA A 426 -7.39 -2.00 13.31
C ALA A 426 -8.24 -1.53 14.50
N LYS A 427 -7.76 -0.56 15.28
CA LYS A 427 -8.50 0.06 16.40
C LYS A 427 -9.80 0.73 15.95
N LYS A 428 -9.86 1.22 14.70
CA LYS A 428 -11.05 1.85 14.11
C LYS A 428 -11.98 0.87 13.38
N GLY A 429 -11.66 -0.43 13.34
CA GLY A 429 -12.43 -1.41 12.58
C GLY A 429 -12.28 -1.27 11.06
N HIS A 430 -11.24 -0.56 10.60
CA HIS A 430 -10.87 -0.40 9.20
C HIS A 430 -10.05 -1.60 8.72
N ALA A 431 -10.63 -2.81 8.77
CA ALA A 431 -9.89 -4.06 8.59
C ALA A 431 -9.13 -4.15 7.25
N GLN A 432 -9.71 -3.60 6.19
CA GLN A 432 -9.12 -3.64 4.85
C GLN A 432 -7.90 -2.72 4.71
N GLN A 433 -7.93 -1.55 5.35
CA GLN A 433 -6.82 -0.62 5.41
C GLN A 433 -5.72 -1.13 6.33
N ALA A 434 -6.09 -1.76 7.45
CA ALA A 434 -5.13 -2.40 8.33
C ALA A 434 -4.35 -3.50 7.60
N ALA A 435 -5.04 -4.38 6.85
CA ALA A 435 -4.39 -5.41 6.04
C ALA A 435 -3.47 -4.81 4.96
N ALA A 436 -3.93 -3.76 4.25
CA ALA A 436 -3.13 -3.08 3.25
C ALA A 436 -1.86 -2.41 3.83
N ALA A 437 -1.95 -1.85 5.04
CA ALA A 437 -0.80 -1.28 5.74
C ALA A 437 0.18 -2.36 6.23
N GLN A 438 -0.32 -3.54 6.62
CA GLN A 438 0.51 -4.69 6.98
C GLN A 438 1.26 -5.25 5.77
N GLU A 439 0.59 -5.43 4.64
CA GLU A 439 1.19 -5.84 3.37
C GLU A 439 2.29 -4.86 2.93
N ALA A 440 2.04 -3.54 3.02
CA ALA A 440 3.05 -2.53 2.77
C ALA A 440 4.26 -2.64 3.73
N ALA A 441 4.04 -2.99 5.00
CA ALA A 441 5.11 -3.18 5.98
C ALA A 441 6.00 -4.39 5.64
N GLU A 442 5.45 -5.45 5.04
CA GLU A 442 6.22 -6.61 4.56
C GLU A 442 7.19 -6.23 3.44
N HIS A 443 6.70 -5.48 2.44
CA HIS A 443 7.52 -4.95 1.37
C HIS A 443 8.59 -3.96 1.87
N LEU A 444 8.24 -3.07 2.80
CA LEU A 444 9.22 -2.17 3.42
C LEU A 444 10.30 -2.93 4.19
N ARG A 445 9.95 -4.04 4.85
CA ARG A 445 10.94 -4.89 5.53
C ARG A 445 11.88 -5.56 4.54
N ALA A 446 11.39 -6.02 3.39
CA ALA A 446 12.24 -6.56 2.32
C ALA A 446 13.18 -5.49 1.74
N ALA A 447 12.65 -4.30 1.43
CA ALA A 447 13.43 -3.17 0.97
C ALA A 447 14.50 -2.73 2.00
N TYR A 448 14.14 -2.72 3.29
CA TYR A 448 15.05 -2.36 4.38
C TYR A 448 16.24 -3.30 4.44
N ARG A 449 16.00 -4.62 4.42
CA ARG A 449 17.07 -5.63 4.44
C ARG A 449 18.07 -5.42 3.29
N ALA A 450 17.56 -5.12 2.09
CA ALA A 450 18.40 -4.85 0.93
C ALA A 450 19.19 -3.53 1.07
N ALA A 451 18.58 -2.48 1.62
CA ALA A 451 19.23 -1.17 1.78
C ALA A 451 20.23 -1.11 2.95
N ALA A 452 19.96 -1.84 4.03
CA ALA A 452 20.66 -1.70 5.31
C ALA A 452 21.92 -2.58 5.42
N ASP A 453 22.05 -3.63 4.60
CA ASP A 453 23.13 -4.63 4.68
C ASP A 453 24.53 -3.99 4.70
N VAL A 454 24.87 -3.20 3.67
CA VAL A 454 26.17 -2.54 3.57
C VAL A 454 26.41 -1.51 4.68
N PRO A 455 25.54 -0.51 4.92
CA PRO A 455 25.85 0.54 5.91
C PRO A 455 25.83 0.02 7.36
N LEU A 456 24.95 -0.92 7.72
CA LEU A 456 25.01 -1.57 9.03
C LEU A 456 26.23 -2.49 9.14
N GLY A 457 26.65 -3.15 8.05
CA GLY A 457 27.89 -3.91 8.00
C GLY A 457 29.12 -3.05 8.31
N VAL A 458 29.19 -1.82 7.79
CA VAL A 458 30.27 -0.86 8.11
C VAL A 458 30.26 -0.51 9.61
N LEU A 459 29.10 -0.17 10.16
CA LEU A 459 28.94 0.13 11.59
C LEU A 459 29.31 -1.06 12.46
N TYR A 460 28.90 -2.26 12.08
CA TYR A 460 29.23 -3.50 12.77
C TYR A 460 30.75 -3.71 12.83
N GLN A 461 31.47 -3.55 11.72
CA GLN A 461 32.93 -3.68 11.70
C GLN A 461 33.62 -2.62 12.56
N ARG A 462 33.16 -1.37 12.52
CA ARG A 462 33.65 -0.31 13.40
C ARG A 462 33.44 -0.66 14.88
N GLY A 463 32.27 -1.18 15.23
CA GLY A 463 31.92 -1.64 16.57
C GLY A 463 32.80 -2.80 17.06
N ARG A 464 33.10 -3.74 16.16
CA ARG A 464 34.03 -4.84 16.41
C ARG A 464 35.47 -4.34 16.64
N GLY A 465 35.86 -3.24 15.99
CA GLY A 465 37.17 -2.59 16.13
C GLY A 465 37.34 -1.74 17.40
N LEU A 466 36.27 -1.42 18.13
CA LEU A 466 36.37 -0.62 19.36
C LEU A 466 37.29 -1.26 20.40
N SER A 467 38.11 -0.46 21.10
CA SER A 467 38.92 -0.95 22.22
C SER A 467 38.04 -1.60 23.30
N ARG A 468 38.60 -2.58 24.04
CA ARG A 468 37.86 -3.30 25.08
C ARG A 468 37.26 -2.35 26.12
N THR A 469 38.02 -1.35 26.54
CA THR A 469 37.58 -0.33 27.51
C THR A 469 36.44 0.52 26.97
N LEU A 470 36.54 0.99 25.72
CA LEU A 470 35.50 1.81 25.10
C LEU A 470 34.21 1.02 24.93
N ARG A 471 34.31 -0.25 24.49
CA ARG A 471 33.15 -1.14 24.35
C ARG A 471 32.47 -1.42 25.69
N GLN A 472 33.26 -1.69 26.75
CA GLN A 472 32.73 -1.85 28.11
C GLN A 472 32.02 -0.58 28.60
N ARG A 473 32.57 0.60 28.31
CA ARG A 473 31.91 1.88 28.63
C ARG A 473 30.55 2.00 27.94
N GLN A 474 30.46 1.67 26.65
CA GLN A 474 29.16 1.72 25.96
C GLN A 474 28.17 0.66 26.49
N THR A 475 28.64 -0.53 26.88
CA THR A 475 27.80 -1.53 27.56
C THR A 475 27.24 -1.01 28.89
N VAL A 476 28.06 -0.30 29.68
CA VAL A 476 27.59 0.31 30.94
C VAL A 476 26.54 1.38 30.66
N ARG A 477 26.75 2.25 29.67
CA ARG A 477 25.76 3.27 29.28
C ARG A 477 24.44 2.67 28.80
N LEU A 478 24.49 1.62 27.99
CA LEU A 478 23.29 0.90 27.57
C LEU A 478 22.49 0.40 28.77
N ARG A 479 23.15 -0.27 29.72
CA ARG A 479 22.51 -0.80 30.93
C ARG A 479 21.93 0.30 31.83
N GLN A 480 22.55 1.48 31.84
CA GLN A 480 22.05 2.64 32.58
C GLN A 480 20.82 3.26 31.93
N ALA A 481 20.83 3.43 30.61
CA ALA A 481 19.74 4.08 29.88
C ALA A 481 18.51 3.17 29.72
N VAL A 482 18.71 1.88 29.45
CA VAL A 482 17.64 0.91 29.15
C VAL A 482 17.85 -0.42 29.85
N PRO A 483 17.74 -0.47 31.19
CA PRO A 483 18.01 -1.69 31.95
C PRO A 483 17.14 -2.88 31.53
N GLU A 484 15.88 -2.64 31.15
CA GLU A 484 14.92 -3.69 30.79
C GLU A 484 15.25 -4.38 29.46
N LEU A 485 15.83 -3.67 28.49
CA LEU A 485 16.16 -4.18 27.16
C LEU A 485 17.65 -4.50 26.98
N ALA A 486 18.49 -4.12 27.94
CA ALA A 486 19.94 -4.16 27.79
C ALA A 486 20.48 -5.56 27.47
N ASP A 487 20.03 -6.60 28.18
CA ASP A 487 20.55 -7.96 27.96
C ASP A 487 20.08 -8.54 26.61
N GLN A 488 18.88 -8.19 26.15
CA GLN A 488 18.41 -8.53 24.81
C GLN A 488 19.26 -7.83 23.74
N ILE A 489 19.43 -6.51 23.85
CA ILE A 489 20.24 -5.72 22.92
C ILE A 489 21.68 -6.24 22.86
N LEU A 490 22.28 -6.56 24.01
CA LEU A 490 23.65 -7.10 24.08
C LEU A 490 23.80 -8.48 23.43
N ALA A 491 22.72 -9.27 23.34
CA ALA A 491 22.69 -10.57 22.68
C ALA A 491 22.50 -10.45 21.15
N GLU A 492 22.04 -9.31 20.65
CA GLU A 492 21.84 -9.10 19.22
C GLU A 492 23.17 -8.89 18.48
N PRO A 493 23.33 -9.43 17.25
CA PRO A 493 24.47 -9.13 16.39
C PRO A 493 24.65 -7.62 16.15
N GLY A 494 23.52 -6.89 16.09
CA GLY A 494 23.49 -5.44 15.87
C GLY A 494 24.11 -4.62 17.01
N TRP A 495 24.37 -5.21 18.19
CA TRP A 495 25.00 -4.49 19.32
C TRP A 495 26.29 -3.78 18.91
N HIS A 496 27.11 -4.40 18.05
CA HIS A 496 28.34 -3.76 17.60
C HIS A 496 28.08 -2.48 16.79
N ALA A 497 27.08 -2.48 15.91
CA ALA A 497 26.70 -1.29 15.16
C ALA A 497 26.16 -0.19 16.08
N LEU A 498 25.36 -0.56 17.09
CA LEU A 498 24.88 0.37 18.12
C LEU A 498 26.02 0.93 18.96
N ALA A 499 26.96 0.09 19.43
CA ALA A 499 28.11 0.52 20.21
C ALA A 499 29.02 1.48 19.44
N ALA A 500 29.22 1.26 18.13
CA ALA A 500 29.92 2.21 17.26
C ALA A 500 29.18 3.55 17.19
N THR A 501 27.86 3.51 17.05
CA THR A 501 27.01 4.71 17.00
C THR A 501 27.07 5.51 18.31
N LEU A 502 27.06 4.84 19.47
CA LEU A 502 27.22 5.49 20.77
C LEU A 502 28.58 6.16 20.93
N ALA A 503 29.65 5.51 20.43
CA ALA A 503 31.00 6.07 20.45
C ALA A 503 31.14 7.25 19.48
N ASP A 504 30.52 7.17 18.30
CA ASP A 504 30.45 8.26 17.32
C ASP A 504 29.70 9.47 17.93
N ALA A 505 28.54 9.26 18.56
CA ALA A 505 27.74 10.30 19.20
C ALA A 505 28.48 10.98 20.36
N GLU A 506 29.17 10.20 21.20
CA GLU A 506 30.03 10.72 22.25
C GLU A 506 31.18 11.56 21.69
N SER A 507 31.79 11.12 20.60
CA SER A 507 32.89 11.84 19.94
C SER A 507 32.39 13.16 19.31
N ALA A 508 31.13 13.22 18.93
CA ALA A 508 30.45 14.42 18.46
C ALA A 508 29.93 15.34 19.59
N GLY A 509 30.13 14.95 20.86
CA GLY A 509 29.82 15.77 22.04
C GLY A 509 28.42 15.55 22.64
N HIS A 510 27.68 14.53 22.21
CA HIS A 510 26.40 14.17 22.81
C HIS A 510 26.57 13.24 24.01
N ASP A 511 25.63 13.27 24.96
CA ASP A 511 25.54 12.24 26.02
C ASP A 511 24.83 10.99 25.47
N PRO A 512 25.52 9.84 25.32
CA PRO A 512 24.90 8.65 24.79
C PRO A 512 23.81 8.06 25.69
N THR A 513 23.83 8.34 26.99
CA THR A 513 22.84 7.85 27.96
C THR A 513 21.52 8.59 27.79
N GLU A 514 21.57 9.92 27.68
CA GLU A 514 20.39 10.76 27.42
C GLU A 514 19.79 10.45 26.06
N LEU A 515 20.64 10.37 25.02
CA LEU A 515 20.20 10.02 23.67
C LEU A 515 19.54 8.64 23.60
N LEU A 516 20.12 7.62 24.26
CA LEU A 516 19.50 6.29 24.33
C LEU A 516 18.15 6.35 25.01
N THR A 517 18.08 7.00 26.18
CA THR A 517 16.85 7.12 26.96
C THR A 517 15.74 7.77 26.14
N GLU A 518 16.05 8.84 25.42
CA GLU A 518 15.11 9.52 24.52
C GLU A 518 14.72 8.63 23.32
N ALA A 519 15.68 7.94 22.70
CA ALA A 519 15.43 7.04 21.57
C ALA A 519 14.57 5.82 21.93
N THR A 520 14.58 5.41 23.21
CA THR A 520 13.92 4.20 23.73
C THR A 520 12.64 4.50 24.51
N ALA A 521 12.30 5.77 24.74
CA ALA A 521 11.16 6.16 25.57
C ALA A 521 9.78 5.70 25.04
N ARG A 522 9.70 4.94 23.93
CA ARG A 522 8.44 4.56 23.27
C ARG A 522 8.40 3.10 22.76
N ARG A 523 7.16 2.56 22.78
CA ARG A 523 6.74 1.16 22.60
C ARG A 523 7.10 0.45 21.28
N GLU A 524 7.72 1.15 20.34
CA GLU A 524 7.91 0.64 18.96
C GLU A 524 9.02 -0.41 18.84
N LEU A 525 9.86 -0.55 19.86
CA LEU A 525 10.94 -1.54 19.89
C LEU A 525 10.40 -2.99 19.93
N ASP A 526 9.17 -3.19 20.41
CA ASP A 526 8.55 -4.52 20.50
C ASP A 526 8.25 -5.14 19.11
N THR A 527 8.11 -4.30 18.08
CA THR A 527 7.86 -4.74 16.69
C THR A 527 9.13 -4.78 15.83
N ALA A 528 10.28 -4.41 16.41
CA ALA A 528 11.54 -4.38 15.69
C ALA A 528 12.08 -5.80 15.44
N GLY A 529 12.61 -6.04 14.24
CA GLY A 529 13.35 -7.27 13.94
C GLY A 529 14.74 -7.32 14.60
N SER A 530 15.28 -6.16 14.98
CA SER A 530 16.57 -5.96 15.65
C SER A 530 16.49 -4.61 16.38
N ILE A 531 16.47 -4.63 17.71
CA ILE A 531 16.37 -3.39 18.51
C ILE A 531 17.61 -2.54 18.30
N SER A 532 18.78 -3.17 18.20
CA SER A 532 20.07 -2.52 18.00
C SER A 532 20.14 -1.71 16.71
N ASP A 533 19.64 -2.25 15.61
CA ASP A 533 19.71 -1.57 14.30
C ASP A 533 18.79 -0.34 14.27
N VAL A 534 17.60 -0.47 14.85
CA VAL A 534 16.64 0.64 14.98
C VAL A 534 17.23 1.74 15.84
N LEU A 535 17.83 1.40 16.99
CA LEU A 535 18.51 2.37 17.85
C LEU A 535 19.71 3.01 17.15
N ALA A 536 20.49 2.25 16.37
CA ALA A 536 21.60 2.82 15.60
C ALA A 536 21.09 3.90 14.63
N TRP A 537 20.04 3.64 13.85
CA TRP A 537 19.48 4.65 12.94
C TRP A 537 18.90 5.85 13.66
N ARG A 538 18.11 5.63 14.73
CA ARG A 538 17.51 6.71 15.52
C ARG A 538 18.55 7.62 16.14
N LEU A 539 19.58 7.05 16.79
CA LEU A 539 20.64 7.81 17.42
C LEU A 539 21.45 8.62 16.41
N ARG A 540 21.78 8.04 15.24
CA ARG A 540 22.48 8.78 14.19
C ARG A 540 21.65 9.96 13.68
N ARG A 541 20.33 9.78 13.51
CA ARG A 541 19.42 10.86 13.13
C ARG A 541 19.33 11.95 14.20
N MET A 542 19.17 11.56 15.48
CA MET A 542 19.03 12.49 16.60
C MET A 542 20.31 13.29 16.88
N ALA A 543 21.48 12.68 16.69
CA ALA A 543 22.78 13.30 16.85
C ALA A 543 23.34 13.95 15.56
N ASP A 544 22.52 14.07 14.50
CA ASP A 544 22.92 14.54 13.17
C ASP A 544 24.23 13.94 12.64
N LEU A 545 24.46 12.65 12.94
CA LEU A 545 25.62 11.92 12.45
C LEU A 545 25.40 11.49 10.99
N PRO A 546 26.47 11.41 10.17
CA PRO A 546 26.38 10.83 8.83
C PRO A 546 25.77 9.44 8.88
N ALA A 547 24.79 9.13 8.02
CA ALA A 547 24.19 7.80 8.00
C ALA A 547 25.23 6.74 7.55
N ASP A 548 26.10 7.10 6.61
CA ASP A 548 27.26 6.30 6.23
C ASP A 548 28.45 6.58 7.15
N ALA A 549 28.78 5.59 7.98
CA ALA A 549 29.88 5.69 8.93
C ALA A 549 31.27 5.46 8.30
N ALA A 550 31.37 5.18 7.00
CA ALA A 550 32.66 4.93 6.35
C ALA A 550 33.61 6.15 6.43
N ARG A 551 33.07 7.36 6.55
CA ARG A 551 33.84 8.61 6.65
C ARG A 551 34.03 9.13 8.07
N MET A 552 33.49 8.44 9.07
CA MET A 552 33.67 8.84 10.48
C MET A 552 35.11 8.57 10.94
N PRO A 553 35.73 9.46 11.73
CA PRO A 553 37.06 9.23 12.29
C PRO A 553 37.14 7.87 13.00
N GLU A 554 38.24 7.14 12.82
CA GLU A 554 38.45 5.91 13.61
C GLU A 554 38.64 6.28 15.09
N HIS A 555 38.09 5.46 15.98
CA HIS A 555 38.32 5.59 17.41
C HIS A 555 39.72 5.04 17.74
N THR A 556 40.77 5.79 17.41
CA THR A 556 42.14 5.40 17.74
C THR A 556 42.29 5.37 19.27
N PRO A 557 42.86 4.31 19.86
CA PRO A 557 43.25 4.38 21.26
C PRO A 557 44.26 5.52 21.40
N ALA A 558 43.96 6.50 22.24
CA ALA A 558 44.89 7.56 22.57
C ALA A 558 46.17 6.91 23.12
N ALA A 559 47.22 6.86 22.30
CA ALA A 559 48.57 6.69 22.81
C ALA A 559 48.81 7.88 23.72
N ALA A 560 49.09 7.59 24.99
CA ALA A 560 49.46 8.57 25.99
C ALA A 560 50.50 9.52 25.38
N LYS A 561 50.10 10.78 25.16
CA LYS A 561 51.06 11.87 24.98
C LYS A 561 51.67 12.10 26.36
N ASP A 562 52.62 11.26 26.73
CA ASP A 562 53.52 11.55 27.81
C ASP A 562 54.25 12.84 27.45
N GLY A 563 54.03 13.86 28.28
CA GLY A 563 54.73 15.12 28.20
C GLY A 563 56.22 14.89 28.38
N SER A 564 56.95 14.82 27.28
CA SER A 564 58.40 14.99 27.29
C SER A 564 58.71 16.44 27.62
N THR A 565 58.70 16.77 28.92
CA THR A 565 59.42 17.90 29.47
C THR A 565 60.87 17.83 29.00
N VAL A 566 61.24 18.72 28.07
CA VAL A 566 62.61 18.95 27.64
C VAL A 566 63.40 19.42 28.85
N ARG A 567 64.13 18.49 29.47
CA ARG A 567 65.09 18.76 30.53
C ARG A 567 66.34 19.32 29.88
N ARG A 568 66.48 20.65 29.90
CA ARG A 568 67.75 21.34 29.60
C ARG A 568 68.84 20.80 30.53
N SER A 569 69.99 20.45 29.96
CA SER A 569 71.25 20.32 30.69
C SER A 569 72.41 20.84 29.83
N PRO A 570 73.46 21.39 30.46
CA PRO A 570 74.21 22.50 29.90
C PRO A 570 75.46 22.09 29.12
N SER A 571 75.86 23.02 28.26
CA SER A 571 77.13 23.18 27.55
C SER A 571 78.37 22.49 28.12
N ARG A 572 79.14 21.84 27.23
CA ARG A 572 80.61 21.87 27.27
C ARG A 572 81.20 22.05 25.86
N HIS A 573 82.20 22.92 25.84
CA HIS A 573 83.03 23.41 24.75
C HIS A 573 83.96 22.37 24.11
N ASP A 574 84.59 22.84 23.02
CA ASP A 574 85.81 22.40 22.33
C ASP A 574 85.63 21.31 21.26
N GLY A 575 86.06 21.48 20.00
CA GLY A 575 86.79 22.55 19.32
C GLY A 575 86.85 22.22 17.81
N PRO A 576 87.41 23.11 16.96
CA PRO A 576 87.09 23.17 15.54
C PRO A 576 88.07 22.36 14.67
N ARG A 577 87.63 21.93 13.47
CA ARG A 577 88.49 21.87 12.27
C ARG A 577 87.72 21.59 10.97
N ASN A 578 87.66 22.66 10.18
CA ASN A 578 87.89 22.78 8.73
C ASN A 578 87.27 21.77 7.75
N ALA A 579 86.34 22.30 6.96
CA ALA A 579 86.09 21.89 5.59
C ALA A 579 87.20 22.41 4.64
N ARG A 580 87.41 21.70 3.55
CA ARG A 580 87.77 22.31 2.26
C ARG A 580 86.51 22.63 1.50
#